data_AF-A0A1Y3PBD7-F1
#
_entry.id   AF-A0A1Y3PBD7-F1
#
_cell.length_a   1.000
_cell.length_b   1.000
_cell.length_c   1.000
_cell.angle_alpha   90.00
_cell.angle_beta   90.00
_cell.angle_gamma   90.00
#
_symmetry.space_group_name_H-M   'P 1'
#
loop_
_entity.id
_entity.type
_entity.pdbx_description
1 polymer ?
#
loop_
_entity_poly.entity_id
_entity_poly.type
_entity_poly.pdbx_seq_one_letter_code
_entity_poly.pdbx_strand_id
1 'polypeptide(L)'
;MCYDHHQLVIVIPWNEVTAERLYVTGTSRVLGEIVKSPGNEVRNVTTILIIGDIIILFLFSMLGRMAHQQSLELWAVSETTAPFVIGWLVAAVLVGALKPENLTTIRGTLHKAVLAWLIGVPLGLLIRALILQRWFHWSFILITMVGTLVMIVAWRMAYTLLLRKRES
;
A
#
# COMPACT_ATOMS: atom_id res chain seq x y z
N MET A 1 -62.99 -9.10 -19.93
CA MET A 1 -61.91 -8.35 -20.58
C MET A 1 -60.60 -8.96 -20.13
N CYS A 2 -59.96 -9.75 -20.99
CA CYS A 2 -58.71 -10.43 -20.70
C CYS A 2 -57.63 -9.78 -21.56
N TYR A 3 -56.57 -9.24 -20.94
CA TYR A 3 -55.40 -8.69 -21.61
C TYR A 3 -54.25 -9.70 -21.46
N ASP A 4 -53.74 -10.18 -22.59
CA ASP A 4 -52.63 -11.13 -22.68
C ASP A 4 -51.32 -10.38 -22.96
N HIS A 5 -50.29 -10.63 -22.15
CA HIS A 5 -48.96 -10.05 -22.29
C HIS A 5 -48.03 -11.07 -22.94
N HIS A 6 -47.96 -11.06 -24.28
CA HIS A 6 -46.92 -11.79 -25.00
C HIS A 6 -45.56 -11.11 -24.80
N GLN A 7 -44.68 -11.77 -24.03
CA GLN A 7 -43.24 -11.51 -23.99
C GLN A 7 -42.63 -11.84 -25.37
N LEU A 8 -42.14 -10.82 -26.09
CA LEU A 8 -41.31 -11.00 -27.28
C LEU A 8 -39.93 -11.50 -26.87
N VAL A 9 -39.78 -12.81 -26.73
CA VAL A 9 -38.48 -13.46 -26.66
C VAL A 9 -37.90 -13.45 -28.08
N ILE A 10 -36.94 -12.58 -28.33
CA ILE A 10 -36.16 -12.59 -29.58
C ILE A 10 -35.30 -13.86 -29.58
N VAL A 11 -35.81 -14.92 -30.20
CA VAL A 11 -35.05 -16.16 -30.45
C VAL A 11 -34.16 -15.90 -31.65
N ILE A 12 -32.89 -15.59 -31.40
CA ILE A 12 -31.88 -15.43 -32.45
C ILE A 12 -31.51 -16.84 -32.97
N PRO A 13 -31.61 -17.10 -34.29
CA PRO A 13 -31.21 -18.38 -34.88
C PRO A 13 -29.70 -18.61 -34.73
N TRP A 14 -29.31 -19.78 -34.23
CA TRP A 14 -27.91 -20.15 -33.95
C TRP A 14 -27.01 -20.29 -35.19
N ASN A 15 -27.59 -20.27 -36.40
CA ASN A 15 -26.88 -20.54 -37.65
C ASN A 15 -26.26 -19.31 -38.32
N GLU A 16 -26.44 -18.10 -37.78
CA GLU A 16 -25.89 -16.86 -38.37
C GLU A 16 -25.04 -16.01 -37.41
N VAL A 17 -24.80 -16.49 -36.19
CA VAL A 17 -23.91 -15.80 -35.25
C VAL A 17 -22.47 -16.20 -35.53
N THR A 18 -21.83 -15.52 -36.49
CA THR A 18 -20.39 -15.64 -36.71
C THR A 18 -19.64 -15.28 -35.43
N ALA A 19 -18.91 -16.25 -34.85
CA ALA A 19 -18.21 -16.09 -33.58
C ALA A 19 -17.29 -14.85 -33.56
N GLU A 20 -16.71 -14.48 -34.71
CA GLU A 20 -15.88 -13.27 -34.87
C GLU A 20 -16.58 -11.97 -34.46
N ARG A 21 -17.89 -11.82 -34.66
CA ARG A 21 -18.61 -10.57 -34.38
C ARG A 21 -18.84 -10.33 -32.88
N LEU A 22 -18.95 -11.42 -32.10
CA LEU A 22 -19.00 -11.38 -30.64
C LEU A 22 -17.62 -11.17 -30.02
N TYR A 23 -16.55 -11.70 -30.64
CA TYR A 23 -15.18 -11.48 -30.19
C TYR A 23 -14.68 -10.03 -30.39
N VAL A 24 -15.08 -9.37 -31.48
CA VAL A 24 -14.56 -8.03 -31.82
C VAL A 24 -15.24 -6.91 -31.00
N THR A 25 -16.48 -7.11 -30.54
CA THR A 25 -17.31 -6.01 -30.01
C THR A 25 -17.58 -6.08 -28.51
N GLY A 26 -17.50 -7.26 -27.88
CA GLY A 26 -17.84 -7.44 -26.45
C GLY A 26 -16.66 -7.80 -25.54
N THR A 27 -15.68 -8.54 -26.06
CA THR A 27 -14.61 -9.13 -25.23
C THR A 27 -13.65 -8.09 -24.67
N SER A 28 -13.30 -7.02 -25.37
CA SER A 28 -12.34 -6.04 -24.87
C SER A 28 -12.86 -5.26 -23.65
N ARG A 29 -14.15 -4.94 -23.61
CA ARG A 29 -14.78 -4.25 -22.47
C ARG A 29 -14.96 -5.18 -21.28
N VAL A 30 -15.44 -6.40 -21.50
CA VAL A 30 -15.62 -7.41 -20.44
C VAL A 30 -14.27 -7.88 -19.90
N LEU A 31 -13.26 -8.09 -20.76
CA LEU A 31 -11.89 -8.35 -20.33
C LEU A 31 -11.31 -7.14 -19.59
N GLY A 32 -11.62 -5.91 -20.00
CA GLY A 32 -11.25 -4.69 -19.28
C GLY A 32 -11.84 -4.61 -17.88
N GLU A 33 -13.11 -5.00 -17.70
CA GLU A 33 -13.77 -5.05 -16.39
C GLU A 33 -13.26 -6.20 -15.51
N ILE A 34 -12.97 -7.37 -16.09
CA ILE A 34 -12.35 -8.51 -15.38
C ILE A 34 -10.91 -8.16 -14.97
N VAL A 35 -10.14 -7.52 -15.85
CA VAL A 35 -8.78 -7.01 -15.59
C VAL A 35 -8.80 -5.83 -14.62
N LYS A 36 -9.95 -5.18 -14.40
CA LYS A 36 -10.14 -4.12 -13.39
C LYS A 36 -11.08 -4.57 -12.26
N SER A 37 -11.04 -5.87 -11.93
CA SER A 37 -11.78 -6.41 -10.79
C SER A 37 -11.41 -5.66 -9.50
N PRO A 38 -12.37 -5.23 -8.66
CA PRO A 38 -12.10 -4.40 -7.48
C PRO A 38 -11.02 -4.96 -6.53
N GLY A 39 -10.85 -6.29 -6.48
CA GLY A 39 -9.79 -6.93 -5.70
C GLY A 39 -8.36 -6.67 -6.20
N ASN A 40 -8.15 -6.44 -7.50
CA ASN A 40 -6.82 -6.17 -8.04
C ASN A 40 -6.38 -4.71 -7.82
N GLU A 41 -7.31 -3.76 -7.89
CA GLU A 41 -7.05 -2.35 -7.65
C GLU A 41 -6.60 -2.13 -6.21
N VAL A 42 -7.33 -2.72 -5.27
CA VAL A 42 -6.99 -2.76 -3.85
C VAL A 42 -5.60 -3.39 -3.61
N ARG A 43 -5.29 -4.50 -4.28
CA ARG A 43 -3.99 -5.18 -4.13
C ARG A 43 -2.85 -4.29 -4.65
N ASN A 44 -3.08 -3.57 -5.75
CA ASN A 44 -2.12 -2.64 -6.32
C ASN A 44 -1.89 -1.45 -5.38
N VAL A 45 -2.94 -0.85 -4.81
CA VAL A 45 -2.85 0.22 -3.81
C VAL A 45 -2.06 -0.23 -2.59
N THR A 46 -2.38 -1.41 -2.06
CA THR A 46 -1.68 -1.99 -0.91
C THR A 46 -0.19 -2.15 -1.21
N THR A 47 0.14 -2.69 -2.39
CA THR A 47 1.53 -2.90 -2.82
C THR A 47 2.29 -1.57 -2.93
N ILE A 48 1.69 -0.55 -3.54
CA ILE A 48 2.32 0.78 -3.68
C ILE A 48 2.56 1.42 -2.31
N LEU A 49 1.60 1.31 -1.39
CA LEU A 49 1.75 1.86 -0.04
C LEU A 49 2.86 1.16 0.73
N ILE A 50 2.93 -0.17 0.69
CA ILE A 50 4.00 -0.94 1.37
C ILE A 50 5.37 -0.56 0.80
N ILE A 51 5.52 -0.54 -0.53
CA ILE A 51 6.78 -0.17 -1.18
C ILE A 51 7.17 1.25 -0.80
N GLY A 52 6.22 2.19 -0.81
CA GLY A 52 6.45 3.56 -0.41
C GLY A 52 6.87 3.71 1.05
N ASP A 53 6.23 2.99 1.98
CA ASP A 53 6.62 2.98 3.38
C ASP A 53 8.06 2.45 3.56
N ILE A 54 8.44 1.39 2.83
CA ILE A 54 9.81 0.83 2.85
C ILE A 54 10.81 1.85 2.32
N ILE A 55 10.50 2.53 1.21
CA ILE A 55 11.35 3.59 0.65
C ILE A 55 11.52 4.72 1.66
N ILE A 56 10.46 5.12 2.35
CA ILE A 56 10.51 6.16 3.37
C ILE A 56 11.40 5.77 4.55
N LEU A 57 11.29 4.55 5.05
CA LEU A 57 12.16 4.03 6.11
C LEU A 57 13.61 3.96 5.65
N PHE A 58 13.84 3.56 4.40
CA PHE A 58 15.17 3.56 3.79
C PHE A 58 15.76 4.96 3.72
N LEU A 59 15.01 5.94 3.19
CA LEU A 59 15.40 7.34 3.13
C LEU A 59 15.68 7.93 4.50
N PHE A 60 14.85 7.64 5.50
CA PHE A 60 15.09 8.07 6.88
C PHE A 60 16.44 7.55 7.39
N SER A 61 16.73 6.26 7.18
CA SER A 61 18.00 5.67 7.61
C SER A 61 19.20 6.26 6.86
N MET A 62 19.06 6.54 5.56
CA MET A 62 20.09 7.19 4.75
C MET A 62 20.38 8.61 5.25
N LEU A 63 19.34 9.40 5.53
CA LEU A 63 19.47 10.75 6.08
C LEU A 63 20.13 10.73 7.47
N GLY A 64 19.73 9.79 8.34
CA GLY A 64 20.35 9.62 9.65
C GLY A 64 21.83 9.28 9.54
N ARG A 65 22.21 8.35 8.66
CA ARG A 65 23.61 7.98 8.42
C ARG A 65 24.42 9.14 7.87
N MET A 66 23.86 9.91 6.94
CA MET A 66 24.48 11.11 6.37
C MET A 66 24.75 12.16 7.47
N ALA A 67 23.78 12.41 8.35
CA ALA A 67 23.92 13.33 9.47
C ALA A 67 25.03 12.91 10.46
N HIS A 68 25.25 11.60 10.60
CA HIS A 68 26.32 11.03 11.42
C HIS A 68 27.62 10.77 10.65
N GLN A 69 27.75 11.26 9.40
CA GLN A 69 28.93 11.06 8.53
C GLN A 69 29.31 9.58 8.36
N GLN A 70 28.31 8.70 8.35
CA GLN A 70 28.50 7.27 8.17
C GLN A 70 28.45 6.89 6.69
N SER A 71 29.01 5.72 6.35
CA SER A 71 28.96 5.17 4.98
C SER A 71 27.52 5.15 4.44
N LEU A 72 27.35 5.62 3.20
CA LEU A 72 26.09 5.58 2.45
C LEU A 72 26.05 4.42 1.44
N GLU A 73 26.97 3.45 1.55
CA GLU A 73 26.91 2.23 0.76
C GLU A 73 25.57 1.53 0.97
N LEU A 74 25.02 1.01 -0.13
CA LEU A 74 23.68 0.42 -0.16
C LEU A 74 23.50 -0.65 0.91
N TRP A 75 24.51 -1.51 1.11
CA TRP A 75 24.49 -2.55 2.13
C TRP A 75 24.39 -1.97 3.55
N ALA A 76 25.21 -0.96 3.86
CA ALA A 76 25.26 -0.36 5.18
C ALA A 76 23.97 0.43 5.52
N VAL A 77 23.35 1.07 4.53
CA VAL A 77 22.03 1.68 4.68
C VAL A 77 20.99 0.60 4.94
N SER A 78 20.98 -0.47 4.12
CA SER A 78 20.04 -1.59 4.25
C SER A 78 20.11 -2.28 5.62
N GLU A 79 21.31 -2.52 6.15
CA GLU A 79 21.49 -3.05 7.51
C GLU A 79 20.88 -2.14 8.58
N THR A 80 20.94 -0.83 8.35
CA THR A 80 20.33 0.16 9.27
C THR A 80 18.82 0.19 9.12
N THR A 81 18.29 0.04 7.90
CA THR A 81 16.86 0.05 7.61
C THR A 81 16.13 -1.22 8.03
N ALA A 82 16.76 -2.39 7.86
CA ALA A 82 16.11 -3.70 7.94
C ALA A 82 15.34 -3.94 9.26
N PRO A 83 15.89 -3.64 10.46
CA PRO A 83 15.15 -3.81 11.71
C PRO A 83 13.83 -3.03 11.75
N PHE A 84 13.82 -1.81 11.19
CA PHE A 84 12.63 -0.96 11.16
C PHE A 84 11.59 -1.45 10.16
N VAL A 85 12.02 -1.94 8.99
CA VAL A 85 11.10 -2.55 8.02
C VAL A 85 10.46 -3.80 8.60
N ILE A 86 11.23 -4.66 9.27
CA ILE A 86 10.71 -5.86 9.94
C ILE A 86 9.68 -5.45 11.01
N GLY A 87 10.05 -4.53 11.90
CA GLY A 87 9.15 -4.03 12.95
C GLY A 87 7.87 -3.42 12.37
N TRP A 88 7.99 -2.59 11.33
CA TRP A 88 6.87 -1.96 10.63
C TRP A 88 5.91 -2.99 10.04
N LEU A 89 6.41 -3.95 9.27
CA LEU A 89 5.57 -4.95 8.60
C LEU A 89 4.86 -5.85 9.61
N VAL A 90 5.56 -6.28 10.66
CA VAL A 90 4.95 -7.07 11.75
C VAL A 90 3.80 -6.28 12.38
N ALA A 91 4.04 -5.02 12.76
CA ALA A 91 3.00 -4.19 13.36
C ALA A 91 1.83 -3.89 12.40
N ALA A 92 2.12 -3.64 11.13
CA ALA A 92 1.13 -3.36 10.10
C ALA A 92 0.18 -4.55 9.88
N VAL A 93 0.72 -5.78 9.91
CA VAL A 93 -0.08 -7.01 9.84
C VAL A 93 -0.95 -7.16 11.09
N LEU A 94 -0.36 -7.01 12.29
CA LEU A 94 -1.07 -7.18 13.57
C LEU A 94 -2.25 -6.20 13.73
N VAL A 95 -2.06 -4.94 13.33
CA VAL A 95 -3.07 -3.88 13.46
C VAL A 95 -4.09 -3.91 12.30
N GLY A 96 -3.84 -4.73 11.28
CA GLY A 96 -4.65 -4.81 10.07
C GLY A 96 -4.54 -3.57 9.18
N ALA A 97 -3.40 -2.89 9.22
CA ALA A 97 -3.14 -1.68 8.42
C ALA A 97 -3.03 -1.97 6.91
N LEU A 98 -2.83 -3.24 6.54
CA LEU A 98 -2.78 -3.71 5.16
C LEU A 98 -4.14 -4.21 4.64
N LYS A 99 -5.21 -4.14 5.45
CA LYS A 99 -6.54 -4.58 5.03
C LYS A 99 -7.17 -3.59 4.04
N PRO A 100 -7.78 -4.06 2.94
CA PRO A 100 -8.43 -3.23 1.92
C PRO A 100 -9.34 -2.13 2.45
N GLU A 101 -10.19 -2.47 3.41
CA GLU A 101 -11.21 -1.60 4.01
C GLU A 101 -10.60 -0.34 4.64
N ASN A 102 -9.35 -0.45 5.12
CA ASN A 102 -8.65 0.64 5.78
C ASN A 102 -7.90 1.55 4.81
N LEU A 103 -7.78 1.17 3.53
CA LEU A 103 -6.98 1.87 2.52
C LEU A 103 -7.80 2.80 1.63
N THR A 104 -9.13 2.76 1.74
CA THR A 104 -10.06 3.51 0.88
C THR A 104 -10.26 4.97 1.31
N THR A 105 -9.89 5.33 2.54
CA THR A 105 -10.07 6.69 3.06
C THR A 105 -8.79 7.23 3.66
N ILE A 106 -8.55 8.54 3.53
CA ILE A 106 -7.40 9.24 4.14
C ILE A 106 -7.33 8.95 5.63
N ARG A 107 -8.45 9.11 6.33
CA ARG A 107 -8.53 8.94 7.78
C ARG A 107 -8.24 7.50 8.20
N GLY A 108 -8.78 6.51 7.48
CA GLY A 108 -8.50 5.09 7.74
C GLY A 108 -7.03 4.74 7.55
N THR A 109 -6.48 5.14 6.39
CA THR A 109 -5.10 4.85 6.00
C THR A 109 -4.10 5.47 6.97
N LEU A 110 -4.32 6.71 7.40
CA LEU A 110 -3.44 7.39 8.34
C LEU A 110 -3.59 6.84 9.77
N HIS A 111 -4.82 6.65 10.25
CA HIS A 111 -5.05 6.15 11.61
C HIS A 111 -4.39 4.79 11.82
N LYS A 112 -4.59 3.86 10.87
CA LYS A 112 -3.98 2.52 10.95
C LYS A 112 -2.47 2.55 10.78
N ALA A 113 -1.94 3.43 9.94
CA ALA A 113 -0.50 3.62 9.81
C ALA A 113 0.13 4.14 11.12
N VAL A 114 -0.52 5.09 11.80
CA VAL A 114 -0.04 5.61 13.09
C VAL A 114 -0.09 4.53 14.18
N LEU A 115 -1.14 3.72 14.21
CA LEU A 115 -1.22 2.59 15.14
C LEU A 115 -0.13 1.53 14.86
N ALA A 116 0.12 1.22 13.59
CA ALA A 116 1.21 0.34 13.20
C ALA A 116 2.58 0.95 13.55
N TRP A 117 2.74 2.27 13.37
CA TRP A 117 3.96 3.02 13.72
C TRP A 117 4.28 2.94 15.21
N LEU A 118 3.28 3.11 16.07
CA LEU A 118 3.42 3.07 17.53
C LEU A 118 4.02 1.75 18.04
N ILE A 119 3.81 0.65 17.33
CA ILE A 119 4.35 -0.66 17.68
C ILE A 119 5.61 -0.96 16.86
N GLY A 120 5.57 -0.68 15.56
CA GLY A 120 6.57 -1.11 14.61
C GLY A 120 7.91 -0.40 14.74
N VAL A 121 7.92 0.91 15.01
CA VAL A 121 9.18 1.65 15.19
C VAL A 121 9.87 1.28 16.51
N PRO A 122 9.18 1.20 17.66
CA PRO A 122 9.77 0.65 18.88
C PRO A 122 10.27 -0.78 18.73
N LEU A 123 9.53 -1.63 18.00
CA LEU A 123 9.96 -2.98 17.69
C LEU A 123 11.23 -2.99 16.84
N GLY A 124 11.33 -2.12 15.83
CA GLY A 124 12.54 -1.96 15.02
C GLY A 124 13.75 -1.48 15.83
N LEU A 125 13.54 -0.53 16.76
CA LEU A 125 14.57 -0.11 17.71
C LEU A 125 15.06 -1.28 18.57
N LEU A 126 14.13 -2.09 19.09
CA LEU A 126 14.46 -3.27 19.90
C LEU A 126 15.24 -4.30 19.10
N ILE A 127 14.78 -4.68 17.90
CA ILE A 127 15.48 -5.60 17.01
C ILE A 127 16.89 -5.09 16.73
N ARG A 128 17.04 -3.80 16.42
CA ARG A 128 18.34 -3.18 16.17
C ARG A 128 19.26 -3.24 17.39
N ALA A 129 18.75 -2.97 18.59
CA ALA A 129 19.54 -3.04 19.82
C ALA A 129 20.02 -4.47 20.10
N LEU A 130 19.18 -5.47 19.84
CA LEU A 130 19.53 -6.88 19.96
C LEU A 130 20.57 -7.31 18.93
N ILE A 131 20.44 -6.90 17.66
CA ILE A 131 21.42 -7.25 16.62
C ILE A 131 22.80 -6.63 16.91
N LEU A 132 22.81 -5.35 17.30
CA LEU A 132 24.06 -4.62 17.51
C LEU A 132 24.63 -4.76 18.93
N GLN A 133 23.94 -5.50 19.81
CA GLN A 133 24.29 -5.69 21.22
C GLN A 133 24.63 -4.38 21.94
N ARG A 134 23.91 -3.30 21.58
CA ARG A 134 24.16 -1.95 22.11
C ARG A 134 22.87 -1.16 22.26
N TRP A 135 22.79 -0.40 23.34
CA TRP A 135 21.68 0.50 23.60
C TRP A 135 21.86 1.84 22.89
N PHE A 136 20.73 2.49 22.61
CA PHE A 136 20.67 3.78 21.95
C PHE A 136 20.52 4.91 22.98
N HIS A 137 20.99 6.11 22.62
CA HIS A 137 20.70 7.32 23.39
C HIS A 137 19.23 7.73 23.23
N TRP A 138 18.69 8.42 24.25
CA TRP A 138 17.32 8.95 24.26
C TRP A 138 17.00 9.83 23.04
N SER A 139 17.97 10.64 22.60
CA SER A 139 17.84 11.48 21.40
C SER A 139 17.61 10.65 20.13
N PHE A 140 18.26 9.49 20.00
CA PHE A 140 18.08 8.61 18.85
C PHE A 140 16.66 8.03 18.80
N ILE A 141 16.09 7.64 19.95
CA ILE A 141 14.69 7.18 20.02
C ILE A 141 13.76 8.28 19.57
N LEU A 142 13.91 9.49 20.14
CA LEU A 142 13.02 10.62 19.86
C LEU A 142 13.04 11.01 18.38
N ILE A 143 14.23 11.20 17.81
CA ILE A 143 14.40 11.58 16.40
C ILE A 143 13.88 10.46 15.48
N THR A 144 14.14 9.20 15.82
CA THR A 144 13.64 8.06 15.04
C THR A 144 12.13 7.99 15.06
N MET A 145 11.51 8.11 16.23
CA MET A 145 10.06 8.11 16.37
C MET A 145 9.44 9.27 15.57
N VAL A 146 9.83 10.51 15.87
CA VAL A 146 9.23 11.70 15.26
C VAL A 146 9.52 11.76 13.75
N GLY A 147 10.77 11.52 13.35
CA GLY A 147 11.19 11.60 11.96
C GLY A 147 10.47 10.58 11.07
N THR A 148 10.40 9.32 11.50
CA THR A 148 9.68 8.28 10.74
C THR A 148 8.18 8.55 10.68
N LEU A 149 7.57 9.05 11.76
CA LEU A 149 6.15 9.42 11.77
C LEU A 149 5.86 10.50 10.72
N VAL A 150 6.63 11.58 10.76
CA VAL A 150 6.47 12.70 9.82
C VAL A 150 6.61 12.22 8.38
N MET A 151 7.63 11.42 8.08
CA MET A 151 7.87 10.96 6.71
C MET A 151 6.80 9.98 6.22
N ILE A 152 6.35 9.03 7.05
CA ILE A 152 5.28 8.08 6.69
C ILE A 152 3.95 8.82 6.46
N VAL A 153 3.60 9.74 7.36
CA VAL A 153 2.38 10.55 7.23
C VAL A 153 2.45 11.43 5.99
N ALA A 154 3.57 12.11 5.75
CA ALA A 154 3.79 12.94 4.55
C ALA A 154 3.63 12.12 3.26
N TRP A 155 4.24 10.93 3.20
CA TRP A 155 4.10 10.02 2.06
C TRP A 155 2.66 9.59 1.81
N ARG A 156 1.97 9.11 2.86
CA ARG A 156 0.58 8.63 2.74
C ARG A 156 -0.38 9.75 2.35
N MET A 157 -0.15 10.97 2.84
CA MET A 157 -0.88 12.16 2.38
C MET A 157 -0.60 12.45 0.90
N ALA A 158 0.68 12.49 0.50
CA ALA A 158 1.05 12.75 -0.88
C ALA A 158 0.44 11.74 -1.85
N TYR A 159 0.52 10.44 -1.54
CA TYR A 159 -0.09 9.39 -2.32
C TYR A 159 -1.61 9.58 -2.48
N THR A 160 -2.31 9.89 -1.39
CA THR A 160 -3.77 10.04 -1.43
C THR A 160 -4.20 11.30 -2.19
N LEU A 161 -3.43 12.38 -2.10
CA LEU A 161 -3.67 13.60 -2.89
C LEU A 161 -3.45 13.34 -4.39
N LEU A 162 -2.43 12.55 -4.75
CA LEU A 162 -2.17 12.16 -6.14
C LEU A 162 -3.29 11.29 -6.72
N LEU A 163 -3.85 10.36 -5.92
CA LEU A 163 -5.00 9.56 -6.34
C LEU A 163 -6.23 10.44 -6.62
N ARG A 164 -6.57 11.37 -5.72
CA ARG A 164 -7.69 12.30 -5.92
C ARG A 164 -7.57 13.11 -7.20
N LYS A 165 -6.37 13.58 -7.54
CA LYS A 165 -6.12 14.34 -8.77
C LYS A 165 -6.37 13.52 -10.04
N ARG A 166 -6.28 12.19 -9.98
CA ARG A 166 -6.53 11.31 -11.13
C ARG A 166 -8.02 11.11 -11.41
N GLU A 167 -8.87 11.37 -10.41
CA GLU A 167 -10.33 11.19 -10.49
C GLU A 167 -11.08 12.49 -10.83
N SER A 168 -10.40 13.64 -10.84
CA SER A 168 -10.91 14.97 -11.21
C SER A 168 -10.56 15.35 -12.64
#